data_AF-A0A9E2RH08-F1
#
_entry.id   AF-A0A9E2RH08-F1
#
_cell.length_a   1.000
_cell.length_b   1.000
_cell.length_c   1.000
_cell.angle_alpha   90.00
_cell.angle_beta   90.00
_cell.angle_gamma   90.00
#
_symmetry.space_group_name_H-M   'P 1'
#
loop_
_entity.id
_entity.type
_entity.pdbx_description
1 polymer ?
#
loop_
_entity_poly.entity_id
_entity_poly.type
_entity_poly.pdbx_seq_one_letter_code
_entity_poly.pdbx_strand_id
1 'polypeptide(L)' 'WNEMMLTRGPSTPEKQDYFNKLRDAVDPSRTDLTAWADLQDLEEGRHVPRQEPVS' A
#
# COMPACT_ATOMS: atom_id res chain seq x y z
N TRP A 1 2.32 -6.13 -17.47
CA TRP A 1 1.66 -5.10 -16.64
C TRP A 1 2.59 -3.90 -16.57
N ASN A 2 2.11 -2.68 -16.76
CA ASN A 2 2.96 -1.47 -16.71
C ASN A 2 3.57 -1.33 -15.31
N GLU A 3 4.90 -1.35 -15.19
CA GLU A 3 5.61 -1.20 -13.90
C GLU A 3 5.19 0.07 -13.15
N MET A 4 4.84 1.14 -13.88
CA MET A 4 4.26 2.37 -13.31
C MET A 4 2.95 2.17 -12.55
N MET A 5 2.18 1.12 -12.80
CA MET A 5 0.93 0.87 -12.06
C MET A 5 1.20 0.23 -10.70
N LEU A 6 2.29 -0.53 -10.57
CA LEU A 6 2.63 -1.27 -9.35
C LEU A 6 3.13 -0.36 -8.23
N THR A 7 3.70 0.80 -8.55
CA THR A 7 4.27 1.73 -7.57
C THR A 7 3.37 2.93 -7.28
N ARG A 8 2.16 2.98 -7.87
CA ARG A 8 1.25 4.13 -7.69
C ARG A 8 0.63 4.11 -6.30
N GLY A 9 0.98 5.13 -5.52
CA GLY A 9 0.37 5.44 -4.24
C GLY A 9 -0.74 6.49 -4.31
N PRO A 10 -1.28 6.88 -3.14
CA PRO A 10 -2.18 8.02 -3.02
C PRO A 10 -1.50 9.32 -3.49
N SER A 11 -2.21 10.10 -4.30
CA SER A 11 -1.68 11.32 -4.93
C SER A 11 -2.18 12.63 -4.29
N THR A 12 -3.08 12.54 -3.31
CA THR A 12 -3.63 13.68 -2.57
C THR A 12 -3.76 13.32 -1.09
N PRO A 13 -3.84 14.29 -0.17
CA PRO A 13 -4.03 14.02 1.26
C PRO A 13 -5.28 13.18 1.56
N GLU A 14 -6.40 13.44 0.89
CA GLU A 14 -7.65 12.69 1.09
C GLU A 14 -7.49 11.22 0.67
N LYS A 15 -6.76 10.98 -0.42
CA LYS A 15 -6.42 9.62 -0.85
C LYS A 15 -5.45 8.95 0.12
N GLN A 16 -4.54 9.71 0.73
CA GLN A 16 -3.62 9.19 1.74
C GLN A 16 -4.38 8.77 2.99
N ASP A 17 -5.34 9.56 3.44
CA ASP A 17 -6.20 9.22 4.59
C ASP A 17 -7.04 7.97 4.32
N TYR A 18 -7.61 7.89 3.11
CA TYR A 18 -8.35 6.70 2.69
C TYR A 18 -7.46 5.46 2.61
N PHE A 19 -6.27 5.59 2.03
CA PHE A 19 -5.27 4.53 1.98
C PHE A 19 -4.90 4.04 3.39
N ASN A 20 -4.59 4.96 4.30
CA ASN A 20 -4.24 4.63 5.69
C ASN A 20 -5.40 3.90 6.38
N LYS A 21 -6.64 4.36 6.20
CA LYS A 21 -7.82 3.72 6.78
C LYS A 21 -7.97 2.26 6.31
N LEU A 22 -7.77 2.00 5.01
CA LEU A 22 -7.85 0.65 4.46
C LEU A 22 -6.70 -0.23 4.97
N ARG A 23 -5.45 0.26 4.90
CA ARG A 23 -4.29 -0.44 5.46
C ARG A 23 -4.52 -0.81 6.92
N ASP A 24 -4.96 0.13 7.76
CA ASP A 24 -5.11 -0.07 9.20
C ASP A 24 -6.25 -1.05 9.53
N ALA A 25 -7.26 -1.18 8.66
CA ALA A 25 -8.32 -2.18 8.79
C ALA A 25 -7.83 -3.60 8.47
N VAL A 26 -6.80 -3.74 7.63
CA VAL A 26 -6.23 -5.03 7.21
C VAL A 26 -5.07 -5.43 8.12
N ASP A 27 -4.04 -4.58 8.21
CA ASP A 27 -2.88 -4.75 9.08
C ASP A 27 -2.25 -3.37 9.37
N PRO A 28 -2.48 -2.79 10.57
CA PRO A 28 -1.92 -1.48 10.94
C PRO A 28 -0.39 -1.49 11.09
N SER A 29 0.26 -2.66 11.12
CA SER A 29 1.72 -2.75 11.18
C SER A 29 2.42 -2.54 9.83
N ARG A 30 1.66 -2.54 8.72
CA ARG A 30 2.17 -2.41 7.34
C ARG A 30 2.41 -0.96 6.91
N THR A 31 2.99 -0.16 7.81
CA THR A 31 3.30 1.26 7.55
C THR A 31 4.33 1.45 6.43
N ASP A 32 4.99 0.37 6.01
CA ASP A 32 5.86 0.32 4.83
C ASP A 32 5.12 0.45 3.50
N LEU A 33 3.81 0.16 3.46
CA LEU A 33 3.04 0.18 2.21
C LEU A 33 2.80 1.59 1.68
N THR A 34 3.13 1.77 0.41
CA THR A 34 2.95 3.03 -0.31
C THR A 34 2.13 2.91 -1.59
N ALA A 35 1.95 1.69 -2.12
CA ALA A 35 1.27 1.45 -3.39
C ALA A 35 -0.12 0.80 -3.22
N TRP A 36 -1.06 1.19 -4.08
CA TRP A 36 -2.42 0.62 -4.11
C TRP A 36 -2.43 -0.88 -4.46
N ALA A 37 -1.53 -1.30 -5.35
CA ALA A 37 -1.42 -2.70 -5.75
C ALA A 37 -1.03 -3.58 -4.55
N ASP A 38 -0.03 -3.16 -3.78
CA ASP A 38 0.42 -3.89 -2.58
C ASP A 38 -0.67 -3.96 -1.51
N LEU A 39 -1.46 -2.89 -1.33
CA LEU A 39 -2.59 -2.90 -0.41
C LEU A 39 -3.70 -3.87 -0.87
N GLN A 40 -4.02 -3.88 -2.16
CA GLN A 40 -5.00 -4.82 -2.73
C GLN A 40 -4.53 -6.28 -2.59
N ASP A 41 -3.26 -6.55 -2.88
CA ASP A 41 -2.65 -7.86 -2.67
C ASP A 41 -2.80 -8.31 -1.20
N LEU A 42 -2.54 -7.41 -0.26
CA LEU A 42 -2.66 -7.69 1.16
C LEU A 42 -4.13 -7.97 1.57
N GLU A 43 -5.08 -7.18 1.07
CA GLU A 43 -6.52 -7.38 1.28
C GLU A 43 -6.99 -8.75 0.77
N GLU A 44 -6.43 -9.23 -0.33
CA GLU A 44 -6.73 -10.53 -0.92
C GLU A 44 -5.96 -11.69 -0.24
N GLY A 45 -5.17 -11.41 0.79
CA GLY A 45 -4.34 -12.39 1.49
C GLY A 45 -3.15 -12.90 0.66
N ARG A 46 -2.79 -12.19 -0.41
CA ARG A 46 -1.59 -12.48 -1.21
C ARG A 46 -0.34 -12.05 -0.43
N HIS A 47 0.78 -12.72 -0.71
CA HIS A 47 2.04 -12.39 -0.06
C HIS A 47 2.58 -11.06 -0.58
N VAL A 48 2.76 -10.10 0.32
CA VAL A 48 3.36 -8.79 0.01
C VAL A 48 4.65 -8.64 0.82
N PRO A 49 5.83 -8.57 0.18
CA PRO A 49 7.09 -8.35 0.87
C PRO A 49 7.07 -7.04 1.67
N ARG A 50 7.74 -7.01 2.82
CA ARG A 50 7.96 -5.74 3.54
C ARG A 50 8.93 -4.87 2.75
N GLN A 51 8.56 -3.61 2.53
CA GLN A 51 9.43 -2.63 1.88
C GLN A 51 10.41 -2.10 2.94
N GLU A 52 11.71 -2.27 2.70
CA GLU A 52 12.72 -1.63 3.56
C GLU A 52 12.72 -0.12 3.31
N PRO A 53 12.85 0.70 4.37
CA PRO A 53 13.01 2.13 4.20
C PRO A 53 14.29 2.40 3.39
N VAL A 54 14.14 3.06 2.25
CA VAL A 54 15.29 3.51 1.45
C VAL A 54 15.99 4.61 2.28
N SER A 55 17.24 4.35 2.68
CA SER A 55 18.07 5.30 3.45
C SER A 55 18.52 6.50 2.63
#